data_AF-A0A7C2NYS5-F1
#
_entry.id   AF-A0A7C2NYS5-F1
#
_cell.length_a   1.000
_cell.length_b   1.000
_cell.length_c   1.000
_cell.angle_alpha   90.00
_cell.angle_beta   90.00
_cell.angle_gamma   90.00
#
_symmetry.space_group_name_H-M   'P 1'
#
loop_
_entity.id
_entity.type
_entity.pdbx_description
1 polymer ?
#
loop_
_entity_poly.entity_id
_entity_poly.type
_entity_poly.pdbx_seq_one_letter_code
_entity_poly.pdbx_strand_id
1 'polypeptide(L)'
;MKQLGKLIITVLFISLAFTACSSDDSNPAEPKAPESVGTYSGHNSMDTTMTITVGNVGGKAFVTSYSINYKIVSGSSTTEGTYANTDSDGLAEVVNNSFSISLGSNNDEVLTGTISGNTMTGSFKIPSVFLVPEVSGTYTLTKN
;
A
#
# COMPACT_ATOMS: atom_id res chain seq x y z
N MET A 1 -35.73 68.42 -7.13
CA MET A 1 -35.95 67.34 -6.15
C MET A 1 -34.71 66.46 -6.10
N LYS A 2 -34.01 66.44 -4.94
CA LYS A 2 -33.36 65.29 -4.26
C LYS A 2 -32.56 64.29 -5.13
N GLN A 3 -31.29 63.95 -4.95
CA GLN A 3 -30.21 64.07 -3.94
C GLN A 3 -28.88 63.97 -4.75
N LEU A 4 -27.74 64.61 -4.51
CA LEU A 4 -27.00 65.00 -3.30
C LEU A 4 -26.63 63.86 -2.34
N GLY A 5 -25.50 63.18 -2.62
CA GLY A 5 -24.75 62.35 -1.68
C GLY A 5 -23.45 61.89 -2.34
N LYS A 6 -22.38 62.71 -2.31
CA LYS A 6 -21.20 62.54 -1.43
C LYS A 6 -20.62 61.12 -1.52
N LEU A 7 -19.48 60.91 -2.18
CA LEU A 7 -18.14 61.00 -1.57
C LEU A 7 -17.10 61.08 -2.72
N ILE A 8 -16.45 62.22 -3.02
CA ILE A 8 -15.19 62.71 -2.41
C ILE A 8 -14.15 61.57 -2.31
N ILE A 9 -13.32 61.40 -3.35
CA ILE A 9 -11.91 61.87 -3.44
C ILE A 9 -11.00 61.22 -2.39
N THR A 10 -10.02 60.43 -2.86
CA THR A 10 -8.60 60.36 -2.42
C THR A 10 -7.92 59.32 -3.35
N VAL A 11 -7.40 59.68 -4.53
CA VAL A 11 -5.99 60.12 -4.77
C VAL A 11 -5.01 59.22 -4.02
N LEU A 12 -4.48 58.17 -4.67
CA LEU A 12 -3.15 58.17 -5.30
C LEU A 12 -1.99 58.41 -4.30
N PHE A 13 -1.10 57.42 -4.22
CA PHE A 13 0.19 57.34 -3.52
C PHE A 13 0.18 57.01 -2.01
N ILE A 14 0.57 55.76 -1.69
CA ILE A 14 1.80 55.46 -0.94
C ILE A 14 2.33 54.12 -1.49
N SER A 15 3.24 54.22 -2.44
CA SER A 15 4.33 53.27 -2.59
C SER A 15 5.35 53.54 -1.48
N LEU A 16 5.97 52.47 -0.96
CA LEU A 16 7.17 52.44 -0.11
C LEU A 16 6.96 52.37 1.42
N ALA A 17 6.77 51.15 1.90
CA ALA A 17 7.44 50.68 3.11
C ALA A 17 8.08 49.31 2.79
N PHE A 18 9.42 49.30 2.71
CA PHE A 18 10.23 48.11 2.53
C PHE A 18 10.42 47.35 3.86
N THR A 19 10.63 46.03 3.75
CA THR A 19 11.58 45.18 4.52
C THR A 19 11.02 44.16 5.54
N ALA A 20 11.21 42.87 5.17
CA ALA A 20 11.52 41.68 5.97
C ALA A 20 10.48 41.09 6.98
N CYS A 21 9.83 40.02 6.54
CA CYS A 21 9.79 38.71 7.23
C CYS A 21 9.93 37.66 6.12
N SER A 22 11.16 37.25 5.83
CA SER A 22 11.72 35.95 6.25
C SER A 22 11.01 34.78 5.57
N SER A 23 11.76 34.16 4.65
CA SER A 23 11.56 32.83 4.14
C SER A 23 11.18 31.88 5.27
N ASP A 24 10.01 31.26 5.17
CA ASP A 24 9.87 29.89 5.61
C ASP A 24 9.14 29.16 4.48
N ASP A 25 9.88 28.21 3.92
CA ASP A 25 9.40 27.23 2.97
C ASP A 25 8.07 26.65 3.46
N SER A 26 6.97 27.06 2.82
CA SER A 26 5.86 26.12 2.69
C SER A 26 6.25 25.17 1.57
N ASN A 27 7.23 24.31 1.87
CA ASN A 27 7.35 23.05 1.15
C ASN A 27 5.94 22.45 1.22
N PRO A 28 5.20 22.31 0.10
CA PRO A 28 3.92 21.63 0.16
C PRO A 28 4.21 20.29 0.81
N ALA A 29 3.61 20.06 1.99
CA ALA A 29 3.94 18.91 2.81
C ALA A 29 4.04 17.70 1.89
N GLU A 30 5.24 17.11 1.79
CA GLU A 30 5.46 15.98 0.90
C GLU A 30 4.34 14.98 1.17
N PRO A 31 3.67 14.45 0.13
CA PRO A 31 2.57 13.53 0.31
C PRO A 31 3.01 12.44 1.27
N LYS A 32 2.44 12.43 2.49
CA LYS A 32 2.77 11.42 3.49
C LYS A 32 2.46 10.08 2.83
N ALA A 33 3.47 9.23 2.68
CA ALA A 33 3.27 7.90 2.15
C ALA A 33 2.13 7.23 2.97
N PRO A 34 1.23 6.48 2.32
CA PRO A 34 0.19 5.75 3.04
C PRO A 34 0.81 4.95 4.17
N GLU A 35 0.18 4.93 5.35
CA GLU A 35 0.76 4.31 6.55
C GLU A 35 1.01 2.80 6.37
N SER A 36 0.34 2.20 5.40
CA SER A 36 0.50 0.83 4.93
C SER A 36 1.80 0.55 4.17
N VAL A 37 2.53 1.56 3.69
CA VAL A 37 3.77 1.36 2.91
C VAL A 37 4.86 0.76 3.81
N GLY A 38 5.46 -0.33 3.35
CA GLY A 38 6.53 -1.05 4.02
C GLY A 38 6.56 -2.53 3.66
N THR A 39 7.51 -3.24 4.25
CA THR A 39 7.64 -4.70 4.07
C THR A 39 7.14 -5.41 5.31
N TYR A 40 6.21 -6.32 5.11
CA TYR A 40 5.64 -7.16 6.14
C TYR A 40 6.21 -8.57 5.97
N SER A 41 6.75 -9.15 7.04
CA SER A 41 7.28 -10.51 6.99
C SER A 41 6.97 -11.29 8.25
N GLY A 42 7.01 -12.61 8.15
CA GLY A 42 6.73 -13.50 9.26
C GLY A 42 6.53 -14.94 8.79
N HIS A 43 5.86 -15.72 9.62
CA HIS A 43 5.48 -17.09 9.32
C HIS A 43 3.98 -17.17 9.03
N ASN A 44 3.58 -18.11 8.19
CA ASN A 44 2.19 -18.47 7.99
C ASN A 44 1.78 -19.66 8.87
N SER A 45 0.52 -20.06 8.77
CA SER A 45 -0.07 -21.20 9.48
C SER A 45 0.58 -22.57 9.16
N MET A 46 1.41 -22.67 8.12
CA MET A 46 2.16 -23.87 7.76
C MET A 46 3.63 -23.81 8.25
N ASP A 47 3.95 -22.84 9.12
CA ASP A 47 5.30 -22.58 9.64
C ASP A 47 6.33 -22.22 8.54
N THR A 48 5.87 -21.73 7.39
CA THR A 48 6.74 -21.26 6.32
C THR A 48 6.79 -19.74 6.27
N THR A 49 7.89 -19.20 5.73
CA THR A 49 8.09 -17.75 5.65
C THR A 49 7.22 -17.12 4.56
N MET A 50 6.69 -15.94 4.87
CA MET A 50 5.95 -15.12 3.93
C MET A 50 6.39 -13.66 4.05
N THR A 51 6.50 -12.99 2.90
CA THR A 51 6.87 -11.58 2.79
C THR A 51 5.93 -10.88 1.82
N ILE A 52 5.43 -9.71 2.18
CA ILE A 52 4.63 -8.82 1.33
C ILE A 52 5.19 -7.41 1.42
N THR A 53 5.45 -6.76 0.29
CA THR A 53 5.85 -5.35 0.24
C THR A 53 4.73 -4.51 -0.32
N VAL A 54 4.38 -3.45 0.42
CA VAL A 54 3.48 -2.39 -0.01
C VAL A 54 4.32 -1.17 -0.36
N GLY A 55 4.27 -0.74 -1.61
CA GLY A 55 4.94 0.45 -2.13
C GLY A 55 3.98 1.62 -2.38
N ASN A 56 4.56 2.81 -2.61
CA ASN A 56 3.82 3.97 -3.09
C ASN A 56 3.95 4.05 -4.62
N VAL A 57 2.85 3.83 -5.34
CA VAL A 57 2.78 3.95 -6.79
C VAL A 57 1.79 5.07 -7.12
N GLY A 58 2.29 6.17 -7.68
CA GLY A 58 1.45 7.31 -8.08
C GLY A 58 0.68 7.99 -6.93
N GLY A 59 1.20 7.97 -5.70
CA GLY A 59 0.56 8.57 -4.52
C GLY A 59 -0.41 7.64 -3.79
N LYS A 60 -0.52 6.38 -4.23
CA LYS A 60 -1.39 5.36 -3.66
C LYS A 60 -0.58 4.17 -3.17
N ALA A 61 -1.12 3.46 -2.18
CA ALA A 61 -0.50 2.23 -1.70
C ALA A 61 -0.84 1.06 -2.64
N PHE A 62 0.17 0.33 -3.07
CA PHE A 62 0.03 -0.89 -3.84
C PHE A 62 0.86 -1.99 -3.22
N VAL A 63 0.36 -3.23 -3.23
CA VAL A 63 1.24 -4.38 -3.08
C VAL A 63 2.13 -4.43 -4.31
N THR A 64 3.44 -4.34 -4.14
CA THR A 64 4.42 -4.36 -5.24
C THR A 64 5.18 -5.66 -5.32
N SER A 65 5.22 -6.44 -4.22
CA SER A 65 5.73 -7.80 -4.26
C SER A 65 5.11 -8.68 -3.18
N TYR A 66 5.11 -9.99 -3.44
CA TYR A 66 4.87 -11.02 -2.44
C TYR A 66 5.80 -12.20 -2.66
N SER A 67 6.08 -12.94 -1.59
CA SER A 67 6.75 -14.23 -1.62
C SER A 67 6.15 -15.14 -0.55
N ILE A 68 5.70 -16.31 -0.95
CA ILE A 68 5.08 -17.32 -0.08
C ILE A 68 5.90 -18.60 -0.26
N ASN A 69 6.69 -18.96 0.75
CA ASN A 69 7.25 -20.30 0.80
C ASN A 69 6.16 -21.27 1.25
N TYR A 70 6.12 -22.47 0.70
CA TYR A 70 5.17 -23.49 1.09
C TYR A 70 5.83 -24.85 1.20
N LYS A 71 5.17 -25.73 1.95
CA LYS A 71 5.58 -27.10 2.18
C LYS A 71 4.38 -28.01 2.03
N ILE A 72 4.54 -29.09 1.27
CA ILE A 72 3.52 -30.11 1.07
C ILE A 72 4.06 -31.42 1.59
N VAL A 73 3.30 -32.08 2.47
CA VAL A 73 3.65 -33.37 3.03
C VAL A 73 2.70 -34.43 2.47
N SER A 74 3.24 -35.44 1.79
CA SER A 74 2.48 -36.54 1.20
C SER A 74 3.07 -37.88 1.63
N GLY A 75 2.53 -38.47 2.69
CA GLY A 75 3.12 -39.68 3.28
C GLY A 75 4.50 -39.38 3.89
N SER A 76 5.54 -40.03 3.39
CA SER A 76 6.93 -39.82 3.82
C SER A 76 7.69 -38.77 3.00
N SER A 77 7.10 -38.23 1.93
CA SER A 77 7.74 -37.20 1.12
C SER A 77 7.32 -35.79 1.54
N THR A 78 8.27 -34.86 1.40
CA THR A 78 8.06 -33.44 1.57
C THR A 78 8.51 -32.74 0.30
N THR A 79 7.66 -31.86 -0.23
CA THR A 79 7.99 -30.96 -1.33
C THR A 79 7.92 -29.53 -0.82
N GLU A 80 8.95 -28.74 -1.12
CA GLU A 80 9.02 -27.32 -0.78
C GLU A 80 9.02 -26.51 -2.07
N GLY A 81 8.44 -25.32 -2.01
CA GLY A 81 8.42 -24.41 -3.15
C GLY A 81 8.14 -22.98 -2.72
N THR A 82 8.22 -22.07 -3.69
CA THR A 82 7.99 -20.64 -3.49
C THR A 82 7.05 -20.12 -4.56
N TYR A 83 6.04 -19.37 -4.14
CA TYR A 83 5.15 -18.60 -5.01
C TYR A 83 5.45 -17.12 -4.81
N ALA A 84 5.98 -16.44 -5.82
CA ALA A 84 6.44 -15.06 -5.71
C ALA A 84 6.18 -14.28 -6.99
N ASN A 85 5.90 -12.99 -6.83
CA ASN A 85 5.79 -12.04 -7.94
C ASN A 85 6.19 -10.65 -7.46
N THR A 86 6.70 -9.84 -8.39
CA THR A 86 7.11 -8.46 -8.18
C THR A 86 6.72 -7.64 -9.39
N ASP A 87 6.04 -6.52 -9.17
CA ASP A 87 5.67 -5.55 -10.20
C ASP A 87 5.85 -4.13 -9.67
N SER A 88 6.62 -3.31 -10.38
CA SER A 88 6.86 -1.91 -10.02
C SER A 88 5.62 -1.03 -10.19
N ASP A 89 4.70 -1.42 -11.06
CA ASP A 89 3.46 -0.70 -11.33
C ASP A 89 2.34 -1.10 -10.35
N GLY A 90 2.59 -2.13 -9.53
CA GLY A 90 1.69 -2.62 -8.49
C GLY A 90 0.88 -3.84 -8.93
N LEU A 91 0.79 -4.83 -8.03
CA LEU A 91 0.02 -6.06 -8.20
C LEU A 91 -1.45 -5.87 -7.78
N ALA A 92 -1.68 -5.07 -6.74
CA ALA A 92 -3.02 -4.70 -6.28
C ALA A 92 -3.00 -3.40 -5.47
N GLU A 93 -3.98 -2.53 -5.68
CA GLU A 93 -4.17 -1.34 -4.85
C GLU A 93 -4.61 -1.75 -3.44
N VAL A 94 -4.04 -1.11 -2.42
CA VAL A 94 -4.47 -1.26 -1.03
C VAL A 94 -5.54 -0.22 -0.75
N VAL A 95 -6.80 -0.69 -0.61
CA VAL A 95 -7.96 0.16 -0.37
C VAL A 95 -8.56 -0.19 0.98
N ASN A 96 -8.82 0.82 1.83
CA ASN A 96 -9.31 0.62 3.20
C ASN A 96 -8.46 -0.38 4.01
N ASN A 97 -7.13 -0.30 3.84
CA ASN A 97 -6.15 -1.21 4.45
C ASN A 97 -6.27 -2.68 4.03
N SER A 98 -7.00 -2.99 2.95
CA SER A 98 -7.15 -4.34 2.44
C SER A 98 -6.73 -4.43 0.97
N PHE A 99 -6.35 -5.63 0.55
CA PHE A 99 -6.02 -5.94 -0.84
C PHE A 99 -6.41 -7.37 -1.20
N SER A 100 -6.49 -7.64 -2.50
CA SER A 100 -6.70 -8.96 -3.07
C SER A 100 -5.94 -9.06 -4.39
N ILE A 101 -5.13 -10.11 -4.54
CA ILE A 101 -4.31 -10.39 -5.72
C ILE A 101 -4.78 -11.72 -6.30
N SER A 102 -5.08 -11.75 -7.59
CA SER A 102 -5.31 -13.02 -8.31
C SER A 102 -3.98 -13.71 -8.55
N LEU A 103 -3.83 -14.96 -8.10
CA LEU A 103 -2.64 -15.79 -8.28
C LEU A 103 -2.73 -16.66 -9.55
N GLY A 104 -3.74 -16.47 -10.37
CA GLY A 104 -3.80 -17.06 -11.70
C GLY A 104 -5.09 -16.73 -12.41
N SER A 105 -5.51 -17.63 -13.31
CA SER A 105 -6.57 -17.37 -14.29
C SER A 105 -7.97 -17.60 -13.74
N ASN A 106 -8.09 -18.29 -12.61
CA ASN A 106 -9.37 -18.61 -11.98
C ASN A 106 -9.57 -17.75 -10.73
N ASN A 107 -10.80 -17.26 -10.52
CA ASN A 107 -11.15 -16.39 -9.40
C ASN A 107 -10.98 -17.03 -8.01
N ASP A 108 -10.73 -18.34 -7.94
CA ASP A 108 -10.49 -19.08 -6.69
C ASP A 108 -9.04 -18.99 -6.19
N GLU A 109 -8.14 -18.44 -7.00
CA GLU A 109 -6.70 -18.38 -6.75
C GLU A 109 -6.37 -16.98 -6.25
N VAL A 110 -6.33 -16.79 -4.93
CA VAL A 110 -6.28 -15.45 -4.35
C VAL A 110 -5.29 -15.37 -3.20
N LEU A 111 -4.59 -14.23 -3.13
CA LEU A 111 -3.90 -13.75 -1.93
C LEU A 111 -4.65 -12.53 -1.42
N THR A 112 -5.17 -12.60 -0.20
CA THR A 112 -5.91 -11.51 0.45
C THR A 112 -5.20 -11.09 1.73
N GLY A 113 -5.17 -9.79 2.01
CA GLY A 113 -4.62 -9.28 3.25
C GLY A 113 -5.34 -8.04 3.75
N THR A 114 -5.26 -7.83 5.07
CA THR A 114 -5.75 -6.65 5.79
C THR A 114 -4.64 -6.16 6.73
N ILE A 115 -4.42 -4.86 6.73
CA ILE A 115 -3.37 -4.17 7.47
C ILE A 115 -3.99 -3.49 8.69
N SER A 116 -3.38 -3.70 9.85
CA SER A 116 -3.74 -3.05 11.11
C SER A 116 -2.47 -2.57 11.81
N GLY A 117 -2.10 -1.30 11.58
CA GLY A 117 -0.86 -0.72 12.07
C GLY A 117 0.37 -1.46 11.52
N ASN A 118 1.17 -2.03 12.41
CA ASN A 118 2.39 -2.77 12.06
C ASN A 118 2.13 -4.25 11.76
N THR A 119 0.87 -4.70 11.75
CA THR A 119 0.53 -6.11 11.51
C THR A 119 -0.28 -6.24 10.23
N MET A 120 -0.07 -7.33 9.49
CA MET A 120 -0.89 -7.71 8.35
C MET A 120 -1.39 -9.14 8.54
N THR A 121 -2.70 -9.35 8.42
CA THR A 121 -3.32 -10.68 8.47
C THR A 121 -3.99 -11.00 7.15
N GLY A 122 -4.14 -12.28 6.84
CA GLY A 122 -4.75 -12.65 5.57
C GLY A 122 -4.76 -14.15 5.30
N SER A 123 -5.06 -14.47 4.05
CA SER A 123 -5.11 -15.84 3.56
C SER A 123 -4.62 -15.93 2.13
N PHE A 124 -4.16 -17.12 1.74
CA PHE A 124 -3.83 -17.43 0.37
C PHE A 124 -4.42 -18.78 -0.03
N LYS A 125 -4.69 -18.93 -1.31
CA LYS A 125 -5.03 -20.20 -1.96
C LYS A 125 -4.26 -20.27 -3.28
N ILE A 126 -3.23 -21.11 -3.31
CA ILE A 126 -2.40 -21.35 -4.50
C ILE A 126 -2.96 -22.58 -5.22
N PRO A 127 -3.28 -22.46 -6.51
CA PRO A 127 -3.87 -23.55 -7.28
C PRO A 127 -2.95 -24.77 -7.34
N SER A 128 -3.58 -25.94 -7.54
CA SER A 128 -2.86 -27.13 -7.94
C SER A 128 -2.28 -26.92 -9.35
N VAL A 129 -0.96 -26.89 -9.46
CA VAL A 129 -0.25 -26.93 -10.75
C VAL A 129 0.41 -28.28 -10.86
N PHE A 130 -0.01 -29.11 -11.83
CA PHE A 130 0.57 -30.42 -12.22
C PHE A 130 1.39 -31.14 -11.11
N LEU A 131 0.78 -32.14 -10.45
CA LEU A 131 1.35 -32.96 -9.36
C LEU A 131 1.52 -32.26 -8.00
N VAL A 132 1.37 -30.94 -7.92
CA VAL A 132 1.38 -30.20 -6.64
C VAL A 132 -0.07 -30.07 -6.16
N PRO A 133 -0.45 -30.65 -5.00
CA PRO A 133 -1.80 -30.43 -4.46
C PRO A 133 -2.00 -28.95 -4.14
N GLU A 134 -3.28 -28.54 -4.13
CA GLU A 134 -3.66 -27.20 -3.70
C GLU A 134 -3.07 -26.87 -2.33
N VAL A 135 -2.55 -25.65 -2.18
CA VAL A 135 -2.00 -25.17 -0.91
C VAL A 135 -2.75 -23.91 -0.50
N SER A 136 -3.34 -23.96 0.69
CA SER A 136 -4.02 -22.81 1.28
C SER A 136 -3.58 -22.62 2.72
N GLY A 137 -3.56 -21.38 3.17
CA GLY A 137 -3.23 -21.07 4.56
C GLY A 137 -3.59 -19.64 4.94
N THR A 138 -3.53 -19.37 6.23
CA THR A 138 -3.61 -18.02 6.80
C THR A 138 -2.22 -17.54 7.23
N TYR A 139 -2.07 -16.23 7.43
CA TYR A 139 -0.82 -15.63 7.88
C TYR A 139 -1.06 -14.44 8.82
N THR A 140 -0.04 -14.14 9.63
CA THR A 140 0.08 -12.90 10.41
C THR A 140 1.52 -12.42 10.30
N LEU A 141 1.72 -11.29 9.65
CA LEU A 141 3.03 -10.71 9.35
C LEU A 141 3.22 -9.43 10.13
N THR A 142 4.48 -9.09 10.41
CA THR A 142 4.85 -7.86 11.09
C THR A 142 5.66 -6.98 10.14
N LYS A 143 5.41 -5.67 10.22
CA LYS A 143 6.13 -4.64 9.47
C LYS A 143 7.57 -4.54 9.99
N ASN A 144 8.53 -4.61 9.08
CA ASN A 144 9.96 -4.44 9.34
C ASN A 144 10.39 -2.98 9.21
#